data_AF-A0A4S2F0J1-F1
#
_entry.id   AF-A0A4S2F0J1-F1
#
_cell.length_a   1.000
_cell.length_b   1.000
_cell.length_c   1.000
_cell.angle_alpha   90.00
_cell.angle_beta   90.00
_cell.angle_gamma   90.00
#
_symmetry.space_group_name_H-M   'P 1'
#
loop_
_entity.id
_entity.type
_entity.pdbx_description
1 polymer ?
#
loop_
_entity_poly.entity_id
_entity_poly.type
_entity_poly.pdbx_seq_one_letter_code
_entity_poly.pdbx_strand_id
1 'polypeptide(L)'
;MAYTALFQRHELKYLLDLSQYAALRDALTLYMEPDRWPHSTVRSLYFDTPNLVLARRSAEKPAYKEKLRLRSYGPASGETPVFVELKKKYRG
;
A
#
# COMPACT_ATOMS: atom_id res chain seq x y z
N MET A 1 -19.96 -23.41 -21.99
CA MET A 1 -20.14 -22.18 -21.19
C MET A 1 -19.41 -21.06 -21.91
N ALA A 2 -20.11 -19.96 -22.23
CA ALA A 2 -19.52 -18.85 -22.98
C ALA A 2 -18.49 -18.11 -22.13
N TYR A 3 -17.23 -18.07 -22.59
CA TYR A 3 -16.18 -17.26 -21.99
C TYR A 3 -16.58 -15.80 -22.05
N THR A 4 -16.88 -15.20 -20.90
CA THR A 4 -17.09 -13.75 -20.83
C THR A 4 -15.75 -13.14 -20.48
N ALA A 5 -15.19 -12.34 -21.39
CA ALA A 5 -13.96 -11.59 -21.18
C ALA A 5 -14.18 -10.41 -20.22
N LEU A 6 -14.62 -10.70 -18.98
CA LEU A 6 -14.74 -9.72 -17.92
C LEU A 6 -13.37 -9.57 -17.27
N PHE A 7 -12.81 -8.36 -17.37
CA PHE A 7 -11.59 -8.02 -16.66
C PHE A 7 -11.82 -8.07 -15.15
N GLN A 8 -10.98 -8.84 -14.44
CA GLN A 8 -10.97 -8.89 -12.98
C GLN A 8 -9.56 -8.60 -12.47
N ARG A 9 -9.44 -7.59 -11.59
CA ARG A 9 -8.16 -7.25 -10.95
C ARG A 9 -7.98 -8.08 -9.68
N HIS A 10 -6.86 -8.79 -9.60
CA HIS A 10 -6.41 -9.46 -8.39
C HIS A 10 -5.21 -8.71 -7.81
N GLU A 11 -5.16 -8.56 -6.49
CA GLU A 11 -4.04 -7.96 -5.77
C GLU A 11 -3.52 -8.97 -4.74
N LEU A 12 -2.32 -9.50 -4.98
CA LEU A 12 -1.68 -10.53 -4.16
C LEU A 12 -0.48 -9.91 -3.42
N LYS A 13 -0.23 -10.36 -2.19
CA LYS A 13 0.84 -9.86 -1.33
C LYS A 13 1.61 -11.03 -0.75
N TYR A 14 2.94 -10.98 -0.89
CA TYR A 14 3.86 -12.00 -0.43
C TYR A 14 4.87 -11.36 0.52
N LEU A 15 5.20 -12.06 1.61
CA LEU A 15 6.36 -11.74 2.41
C LEU A 15 7.57 -12.39 1.73
N LEU A 16 8.61 -11.61 1.47
CA LEU A 16 9.82 -12.09 0.80
C LEU A 16 11.03 -11.88 1.71
N ASP A 17 11.94 -12.84 1.71
CA ASP A 17 13.30 -12.60 2.17
C ASP A 17 14.14 -11.88 1.09
N LEU A 18 15.38 -11.50 1.44
CA LEU A 18 16.26 -10.76 0.54
C LEU A 18 16.65 -11.56 -0.71
N SER A 19 16.81 -12.89 -0.59
CA SER A 19 17.18 -13.76 -1.72
C SER A 19 16.03 -13.90 -2.72
N GLN A 20 14.81 -14.07 -2.21
CA GLN A 20 13.59 -14.12 -3.00
C GLN A 20 13.31 -12.79 -3.69
N TYR A 21 13.52 -11.68 -3.00
CA TYR A 21 13.38 -10.35 -3.58
C TYR A 21 14.32 -10.14 -4.77
N ALA A 22 15.61 -10.50 -4.64
CA ALA A 22 16.58 -10.36 -5.72
C ALA A 22 16.20 -11.22 -6.93
N ALA A 23 15.90 -12.51 -6.71
CA ALA A 23 15.50 -13.42 -7.78
C ALA A 23 14.21 -12.96 -8.50
N LEU A 24 13.22 -12.47 -7.74
CA LEU A 24 11.99 -11.92 -8.31
C LEU A 24 12.29 -10.65 -9.13
N ARG A 25 13.15 -9.77 -8.63
CA ARG A 25 13.48 -8.52 -9.33
C ARG A 25 14.09 -8.80 -10.69
N ASP A 26 15.02 -9.74 -10.78
CA ASP A 26 15.67 -10.13 -12.02
C ASP A 26 14.66 -10.73 -13.01
N ALA A 27 13.82 -11.66 -12.55
CA ALA A 27 12.79 -12.28 -13.39
C ALA A 27 11.78 -11.25 -13.94
N LEU A 28 11.40 -10.24 -13.15
CA LEU A 28 10.46 -9.20 -13.59
C LEU A 28 11.01 -8.32 -14.70
N THR A 29 12.33 -8.13 -14.82
CA THR A 29 12.93 -7.28 -15.87
C THR A 29 12.67 -7.79 -17.29
N LEU A 30 12.40 -9.10 -17.45
CA LEU A 30 12.09 -9.69 -18.75
C LEU A 30 10.67 -9.34 -19.24
N TYR A 31 9.75 -9.01 -18.33
CA TYR A 31 8.33 -8.84 -18.63
C TYR A 31 7.77 -7.45 -18.32
N MET A 32 8.50 -6.64 -17.54
CA MET A 32 8.02 -5.35 -17.05
C MET A 32 9.11 -4.28 -17.12
N GLU A 33 8.70 -3.05 -17.40
CA GLU A 33 9.56 -1.86 -17.34
C GLU A 33 9.24 -1.01 -16.08
N PRO A 34 10.22 -0.24 -15.57
CA PRO A 34 9.96 0.71 -14.49
C PRO A 34 8.95 1.78 -14.91
N ASP A 35 8.09 2.21 -13.97
CA ASP A 35 7.15 3.30 -14.23
C ASP A 35 7.84 4.68 -14.25
N ARG A 36 7.06 5.75 -14.34
CA ARG A 36 7.56 7.13 -14.38
C ARG A 36 8.34 7.56 -13.12
N TRP A 37 8.11 6.91 -11.97
CA TRP A 37 8.71 7.28 -10.67
C TRP A 37 9.28 6.06 -9.93
N PRO A 38 10.25 5.34 -10.53
CA PRO A 38 10.62 3.99 -10.10
C PRO A 38 11.46 3.97 -8.81
N HIS A 39 12.07 5.09 -8.47
CA HIS A 39 12.90 5.27 -7.28
C HIS A 39 12.22 6.26 -6.33
N SER A 40 11.26 5.75 -5.56
CA SER A 40 10.48 6.54 -4.61
C SER A 40 10.61 5.97 -3.21
N THR A 41 11.12 6.77 -2.26
CA THR A 41 11.05 6.40 -0.84
C THR A 41 9.73 6.88 -0.26
N VAL A 42 8.79 5.96 -0.04
CA VAL A 42 7.50 6.29 0.59
C VAL A 42 7.64 6.26 2.11
N ARG A 43 7.33 7.38 2.77
CA ARG A 43 7.26 7.49 4.22
C ARG A 43 5.82 7.75 4.62
N SER A 44 5.30 7.07 5.64
CA SER A 44 3.91 7.25 6.08
C SER A 44 3.82 7.22 7.60
N LEU A 45 3.32 8.32 8.16
CA LEU A 45 3.00 8.45 9.58
C LEU A 45 1.52 8.14 9.77
N TYR A 46 1.21 7.09 10.52
CA TYR A 46 -0.17 6.73 10.84
C TYR A 46 -0.62 7.45 12.10
N PHE A 47 -1.82 8.03 12.05
CA PHE A 47 -2.43 8.70 13.19
C PHE A 47 -3.39 7.74 13.87
N ASP A 48 -3.40 7.80 15.19
CA ASP A 48 -4.35 7.09 16.04
C ASP A 48 -4.70 7.97 17.24
N THR A 49 -5.71 7.56 18.01
CA THR A 49 -6.03 8.17 19.28
C THR A 49 -5.00 7.74 20.34
N PRO A 50 -4.87 8.46 21.47
CA PRO A 50 -4.00 8.04 22.58
C PRO A 50 -4.32 6.62 23.07
N ASN A 51 -5.58 6.23 22.94
CA ASN A 51 -6.05 4.90 23.30
C ASN A 51 -5.97 3.90 22.15
N LEU A 52 -5.31 4.14 21.01
CA LEU A 52 -5.13 3.17 19.90
C LEU A 52 -6.45 2.59 19.33
N VAL A 53 -7.49 3.41 19.24
CA VAL A 53 -8.83 2.96 18.83
C VAL A 53 -8.83 2.46 17.39
N LEU A 54 -8.11 3.12 16.47
CA LEU A 54 -8.11 2.76 15.06
C LEU A 54 -7.34 1.45 14.82
N ALA A 55 -6.20 1.25 15.49
CA ALA A 55 -5.43 0.01 15.41
C ALA A 55 -6.24 -1.20 15.92
N ARG A 56 -6.88 -1.09 17.10
CA ARG A 56 -7.71 -2.17 17.66
C ARG A 56 -8.90 -2.49 16.76
N ARG A 57 -9.66 -1.47 16.34
CA ARG A 57 -10.75 -1.66 15.38
C ARG A 57 -10.26 -2.29 14.08
N SER A 58 -9.09 -1.90 13.57
CA SER A 58 -8.55 -2.53 12.35
C SER A 58 -8.26 -4.03 12.55
N ALA A 59 -7.83 -4.45 13.74
CA ALA A 59 -7.51 -5.83 14.09
C ALA A 59 -8.77 -6.70 14.24
N GLU A 60 -9.86 -6.14 14.75
CA GLU A 60 -11.19 -6.79 14.86
C GLU A 60 -11.81 -7.11 13.48
N LYS A 61 -11.30 -6.52 12.40
CA LYS A 61 -11.82 -6.66 11.02
C LYS A 61 -13.33 -6.36 10.92
N PRO A 62 -13.83 -5.23 11.44
CA PRO A 62 -15.21 -4.84 11.33
C PRO A 62 -15.58 -4.60 9.86
N ALA A 63 -16.89 -4.57 9.60
CA ALA A 63 -17.43 -4.26 8.28
C ALA A 63 -16.95 -2.90 7.77
N TYR A 64 -16.70 -1.92 8.65
CA TYR A 64 -16.16 -0.62 8.27
C TYR A 64 -14.90 -0.28 9.08
N LYS A 65 -13.82 0.11 8.39
CA LYS A 65 -12.60 0.59 9.05
C LYS A 65 -11.91 1.71 8.27
N GLU A 66 -11.19 2.52 9.03
CA GLU A 66 -10.47 3.68 8.52
C GLU A 66 -8.99 3.62 8.93
N LYS A 67 -8.14 4.21 8.09
CA LYS A 67 -6.74 4.51 8.43
C LYS A 67 -6.42 5.92 7.97
N LEU A 68 -6.02 6.77 8.91
CA LEU A 68 -5.52 8.11 8.65
C LEU A 68 -3.99 8.09 8.61
N ARG A 69 -3.40 8.71 7.59
CA ARG A 69 -1.94 8.84 7.50
C ARG A 69 -1.52 10.15 6.85
N LEU A 70 -0.36 10.65 7.25
CA LEU A 70 0.40 11.65 6.51
C LEU A 70 1.48 10.93 5.70
N ARG A 71 1.51 11.14 4.39
CA ARG A 71 2.50 10.54 3.49
C ARG A 71 3.43 11.60 2.90
N SER A 72 4.71 11.26 2.82
CA SER A 72 5.70 11.99 2.02
C SER A 72 6.44 11.03 1.08
N TYR A 73 6.98 11.60 0.00
CA TYR A 73 7.88 10.93 -0.92
C TYR A 73 9.27 11.53 -0.71
N GLY A 74 10.12 10.81 0.04
CA GLY A 74 11.37 11.33 0.59
C GLY A 74 11.22 11.96 1.99
N PRO A 75 12.33 12.43 2.59
CA PRO A 75 12.30 13.22 3.83
C PRO A 75 11.45 14.48 3.68
N ALA A 76 10.59 14.75 4.65
CA ALA A 76 9.76 15.96 4.66
C ALA A 76 10.42 17.08 5.49
N SER A 77 10.43 18.29 4.93
CA SER A 77 10.73 19.56 5.61
C SER A 77 9.50 20.49 5.58
N GLY A 78 9.59 21.68 6.20
CA GLY A 78 8.47 22.63 6.27
C GLY A 78 7.91 23.09 4.92
N GLU A 79 8.69 22.99 3.84
CA GLU A 79 8.29 23.36 2.48
C GLU A 79 7.98 22.14 1.60
N THR A 80 8.24 20.92 2.09
CA THR A 80 8.03 19.71 1.30
C THR A 80 6.54 19.39 1.23
N PRO A 81 5.96 19.18 0.04
CA PRO A 81 4.57 18.77 -0.07
C PRO A 81 4.36 17.40 0.59
N VAL A 82 3.33 17.34 1.44
CA VAL A 82 2.89 16.14 2.14
C VAL A 82 1.41 15.90 1.91
N PHE A 83 0.98 14.64 1.99
CA PHE A 83 -0.37 14.22 1.65
C PHE A 83 -1.07 13.66 2.88
N VAL A 84 -2.14 14.32 3.31
CA VAL A 84 -3.06 13.75 4.31
C VAL A 84 -4.01 12.81 3.58
N GLU A 85 -3.91 11.51 3.88
CA GLU A 85 -4.69 10.47 3.23
C GLU A 85 -5.61 9.76 4.23
N LEU A 86 -6.87 9.55 3.83
CA LEU A 86 -7.84 8.74 4.57
C LEU A 86 -8.22 7.51 3.74
N LYS A 87 -7.87 6.32 4.24
CA LYS A 87 -8.29 5.04 3.63
C LYS A 87 -9.52 4.51 4.35
N LYS A 88 -10.63 4.40 3.64
CA LYS A 88 -11.89 3.79 4.11
C LYS A 88 -12.06 2.41 3.48
N LYS A 89 -12.65 1.48 4.22
CA LYS A 89 -12.85 0.10 3.76
C LYS A 89 -14.16 -0.44 4.29
N TYR A 90 -15.03 -0.90 3.39
CA TYR A 90 -16.36 -1.44 3.70
C TYR A 90 -16.52 -2.87 3.16
N ARG A 91 -16.93 -3.82 4.02
CA ARG A 91 -17.22 -5.23 3.71
C ARG A 91 -16.18 -5.94 2.83
N GLY A 92 -14.92 -5.87 3.26
CA GLY A 92 -13.83 -6.65 2.66
C GLY A 92 -12.57 -5.85 2.60
#